data_AF-A0A1M3BY46-F1
#
_entry.id   AF-A0A1M3BY46-F1
#
_cell.length_a   1.000
_cell.length_b   1.000
_cell.length_c   1.000
_cell.angle_alpha   90.00
_cell.angle_beta   90.00
_cell.angle_gamma   90.00
#
_symmetry.space_group_name_H-M   'P 1'
#
loop_
_entity.id
_entity.type
_entity.pdbx_description
1 polymer ?
#
loop_
_entity_poly.entity_id
_entity_poly.type
_entity_poly.pdbx_seq_one_letter_code
_entity_poly.pdbx_strand_id
1 'polypeptide(L)'
;RTRLFRPADRRLIQEILRGRRIGFTIAEIRDIIRVYKDPPGEVGQLELLMAKVSEKRDELRQKRRDIEETLAELDNVEEACLTRLAEIGVGT
;
A
#
# COMPACT_ATOMS: atom_id res chain seq x y z
N ARG A 1 -17.12 27.11 -17.49
CA ARG A 1 -16.45 26.30 -18.55
C ARG A 1 -16.67 24.82 -18.24
N THR A 2 -17.38 24.09 -19.10
CA THR A 2 -17.72 22.67 -18.90
C THR A 2 -16.62 21.78 -19.51
N ARG A 3 -16.14 20.78 -18.76
CA ARG A 3 -15.21 19.77 -19.29
C ARG A 3 -15.99 18.63 -19.95
N LEU A 4 -15.60 18.23 -21.16
CA LEU A 4 -16.20 17.10 -21.88
C LEU A 4 -15.25 15.89 -21.81
N PHE A 5 -15.76 14.74 -21.35
CA PHE A 5 -14.99 13.51 -21.16
C PHE A 5 -15.44 12.40 -22.11
N ARG A 6 -14.47 11.76 -22.76
CA ARG A 6 -14.68 10.61 -23.64
C ARG A 6 -14.78 9.31 -22.80
N PRO A 7 -15.33 8.22 -23.37
CA PRO A 7 -15.35 6.92 -22.68
C PRO A 7 -13.96 6.41 -22.26
N ALA A 8 -12.91 6.71 -23.04
CA ALA A 8 -11.52 6.37 -22.70
C ALA A 8 -11.04 7.12 -21.44
N ASP A 9 -11.41 8.39 -21.27
CA ASP A 9 -11.06 9.17 -20.07
C ASP A 9 -11.70 8.58 -18.82
N ARG A 10 -12.94 8.07 -18.94
CA ARG A 10 -13.64 7.41 -17.83
C ARG A 10 -12.98 6.09 -17.44
N ARG A 11 -12.55 5.27 -18.42
CA ARG A 11 -11.76 4.05 -18.15
C ARG A 11 -10.44 4.37 -17.47
N LEU A 12 -9.73 5.38 -17.97
CA LEU A 12 -8.48 5.86 -17.35
C LEU A 12 -8.68 6.27 -15.89
N ILE A 13 -9.73 7.01 -15.58
CA ILE A 13 -10.06 7.40 -14.20
C ILE A 13 -10.36 6.17 -13.34
N GLN A 14 -11.09 5.17 -13.86
CA GLN A 14 -11.35 3.94 -13.12
C GLN A 14 -10.06 3.18 -12.79
N GLU A 15 -9.12 3.08 -13.72
CA GLU A 15 -7.82 2.44 -13.48
C GLU A 15 -6.96 3.22 -12.48
N ILE A 16 -6.97 4.55 -12.56
CA ILE A 16 -6.30 5.39 -11.54
C ILE A 16 -6.91 5.16 -10.16
N LEU A 17 -8.25 5.17 -10.04
CA LEU A 17 -8.93 4.94 -8.77
C LEU A 17 -8.65 3.54 -8.21
N ARG A 18 -8.58 2.52 -9.07
CA ARG A 18 -8.23 1.15 -8.69
C ARG A 18 -6.79 1.08 -8.17
N GLY A 19 -5.82 1.64 -8.90
CA GLY A 19 -4.43 1.68 -8.48
C GLY A 19 -4.24 2.40 -7.13
N ARG A 20 -4.96 3.50 -6.92
CA ARG A 20 -4.96 4.24 -5.65
C ARG A 20 -5.46 3.39 -4.48
N ARG A 21 -6.51 2.58 -4.68
CA ARG A 21 -7.04 1.68 -3.63
C ARG A 21 -6.05 0.57 -3.25
N ILE A 22 -5.21 0.14 -4.19
CA ILE A 22 -4.17 -0.87 -3.97
C ILE A 22 -2.95 -0.26 -3.24
N GLY A 23 -2.86 1.07 -3.15
CA GLY A 23 -1.78 1.78 -2.48
C GLY A 23 -0.68 2.26 -3.42
N PHE A 24 -0.88 2.21 -4.74
CA PHE A 24 0.01 2.87 -5.68
C PHE A 24 -0.17 4.39 -5.63
N THR A 25 0.93 5.11 -5.77
CA THR A 25 1.00 6.56 -5.97
C THR A 25 0.55 6.95 -7.38
N ILE A 26 0.23 8.23 -7.59
CA ILE A 26 -0.10 8.73 -8.93
C ILE A 26 1.08 8.58 -9.89
N ALA A 27 2.32 8.62 -9.38
CA ALA A 27 3.52 8.40 -10.18
C ALA A 27 3.60 6.94 -10.66
N GLU A 28 3.50 5.96 -9.75
CA GLU A 28 3.51 4.54 -10.11
C GLU A 28 2.37 4.19 -11.08
N ILE A 29 1.16 4.71 -10.84
CA ILE A 29 0.01 4.54 -11.73
C ILE A 29 0.29 5.14 -13.11
N ARG A 30 0.90 6.33 -13.16
CA ARG A 30 1.29 6.95 -14.42
C ARG A 30 2.27 6.06 -15.17
N ASP A 31 3.28 5.51 -14.51
CA ASP A 31 4.29 4.66 -15.14
C ASP A 31 3.68 3.37 -15.70
N ILE A 32 2.80 2.73 -14.93
CA ILE A 32 2.00 1.57 -15.38
C ILE A 32 1.20 1.94 -16.63
N ILE A 33 0.51 3.09 -16.65
CA ILE A 33 -0.29 3.54 -17.80
C ILE A 33 0.59 3.98 -18.98
N ARG A 34 1.78 4.54 -18.74
CA ARG A 34 2.68 5.03 -19.79
C ARG A 34 3.26 3.89 -20.60
N VAL A 35 3.55 2.77 -19.96
CA VAL A 35 4.07 1.56 -20.62
C VAL A 35 3.08 0.99 -21.65
N TYR A 36 1.78 1.30 -21.54
CA TYR A 36 0.82 0.98 -22.58
C TYR A 36 1.00 1.76 -23.91
N LYS A 37 1.86 2.79 -23.94
CA LYS A 37 2.05 3.64 -25.14
C LYS A 37 3.32 3.34 -25.95
N ASP A 38 4.29 2.61 -25.39
CA ASP A 38 5.54 2.25 -26.06
C ASP A 38 5.66 0.72 -26.18
N PRO A 39 6.28 0.16 -27.25
CA PRO A 39 6.52 -1.28 -27.36
C PRO A 39 7.34 -1.76 -26.15
N PRO A 40 6.97 -2.90 -25.53
CA PRO A 40 6.72 -4.17 -26.19
C PRO A 40 5.22 -4.47 -26.31
N GLY A 41 4.85 -5.48 -27.12
CA GLY A 41 3.47 -5.94 -27.21
C GLY A 41 2.88 -6.35 -25.85
N GLU A 42 1.60 -6.74 -25.85
CA GLU A 42 0.78 -7.05 -24.66
C GLU A 42 1.51 -7.88 -23.58
N VAL A 43 2.35 -8.86 -23.97
CA VAL A 43 3.14 -9.69 -23.05
C VAL A 43 4.09 -8.87 -22.18
N GLY A 44 4.91 -8.00 -22.76
CA GLY A 44 5.87 -7.21 -21.99
C GLY A 44 5.19 -6.19 -21.07
N GLN A 45 3.98 -5.74 -21.43
CA GLN A 45 3.15 -4.88 -20.59
C GLN A 45 2.66 -5.64 -19.35
N LEU A 46 2.18 -6.87 -19.54
CA LEU A 46 1.75 -7.74 -18.44
C LEU A 46 2.92 -8.11 -17.52
N GLU A 47 4.10 -8.41 -18.07
CA GLU A 47 5.30 -8.70 -17.29
C GLU A 47 5.72 -7.51 -16.40
N LEU A 48 5.73 -6.29 -16.93
CA LEU A 48 6.04 -5.11 -16.13
C LEU A 48 4.99 -4.86 -15.05
N LEU A 49 3.71 -4.99 -15.38
CA LEU A 49 2.63 -4.85 -14.40
C LEU A 49 2.79 -5.87 -13.27
N MET A 50 3.10 -7.12 -13.60
CA MET A 50 3.34 -8.17 -12.62
C MET A 50 4.56 -7.87 -11.74
N ALA A 51 5.64 -7.33 -12.31
CA ALA A 51 6.79 -6.89 -11.53
C ALA A 51 6.41 -5.80 -10.52
N LYS A 52 5.66 -4.77 -10.95
CA LYS A 52 5.17 -3.70 -10.06
C LYS A 52 4.22 -4.19 -8.98
N VAL A 53 3.35 -5.15 -9.31
CA VAL A 53 2.47 -5.81 -8.33
C VAL A 53 3.28 -6.58 -7.29
N SER A 54 4.34 -7.29 -7.71
CA SER A 54 5.21 -8.02 -6.79
C SER A 54 5.95 -7.08 -5.84
N GLU A 55 6.58 -6.04 -6.38
CA GLU A 55 7.25 -4.99 -5.60
C GLU A 55 6.31 -4.43 -4.54
N LYS A 56 5.08 -4.06 -4.93
CA LYS A 56 4.10 -3.52 -3.99
C LYS A 56 3.67 -4.50 -2.91
N ARG A 57 3.53 -5.78 -3.26
CA ARG A 57 3.18 -6.83 -2.31
C ARG A 57 4.27 -7.01 -1.27
N ASP A 58 5.53 -6.94 -1.67
CA ASP A 58 6.66 -7.11 -0.77
C ASP A 58 6.82 -5.89 0.16
N GLU A 59 6.61 -4.67 -0.34
CA GLU A 59 6.51 -3.47 0.51
C GLU A 59 5.43 -3.61 1.59
N LEU A 60 4.23 -4.06 1.21
CA LEU A 60 3.10 -4.22 2.14
C LEU A 60 3.38 -5.33 3.17
N ARG A 61 4.03 -6.41 2.77
CA ARG A 61 4.46 -7.48 3.69
C ARG A 61 5.49 -6.98 4.68
N GLN A 62 6.45 -6.16 4.25
CA GLN A 62 7.42 -5.56 5.16
C GLN A 62 6.72 -4.65 6.17
N LYS A 63 5.88 -3.71 5.69
CA LYS A 63 5.11 -2.83 6.58
C LYS A 63 4.26 -3.59 7.59
N ARG A 64 3.68 -4.73 7.18
CA ARG A 64 2.91 -5.58 8.10
C ARG A 64 3.81 -6.15 9.20
N ARG A 65 5.00 -6.65 8.86
CA ARG A 65 5.97 -7.14 9.86
C ARG A 65 6.38 -6.03 10.83
N ASP A 66 6.69 -4.84 10.31
CA ASP A 66 7.09 -3.69 11.13
C ASP A 66 5.95 -3.30 12.11
N ILE A 67 4.69 -3.35 11.66
CA ILE A 67 3.51 -3.10 12.50
C ILE A 67 3.36 -4.19 13.57
N GLU A 68 3.52 -5.46 13.20
CA GLU A 68 3.45 -6.60 14.14
C GLU A 68 4.51 -6.47 15.24
N GLU A 69 5.74 -6.11 14.88
CA GLU A 69 6.83 -5.85 15.84
C GLU A 69 6.51 -4.67 16.76
N THR A 70 6.04 -3.56 16.20
CA THR A 70 5.65 -2.37 16.97
C THR A 70 4.52 -2.69 17.97
N LEU A 71 3.53 -3.49 17.56
CA LEU A 71 2.45 -3.90 18.45
C LEU A 71 2.96 -4.75 19.61
N ALA A 72 3.86 -5.70 19.35
CA ALA A 72 4.47 -6.52 20.40
C ALA A 72 5.28 -5.69 21.40
N GLU A 73 6.01 -4.66 20.94
CA GLU A 73 6.69 -3.71 21.82
C GLU A 73 5.72 -2.94 22.73
N LEU A 74 4.59 -2.49 22.18
CA LEU A 74 3.56 -1.81 22.96
C LEU A 74 2.95 -2.73 24.03
N ASP A 75 2.66 -3.99 23.68
CA ASP A 75 2.14 -4.99 24.61
C ASP A 75 3.11 -5.20 25.80
N ASN A 76 4.41 -5.33 25.52
CA ASN A 76 5.44 -5.48 26.55
C ASN A 76 5.51 -4.26 27.49
N VAL A 77 5.39 -3.04 26.93
CA VAL A 77 5.37 -1.80 27.72
C VAL A 77 4.13 -1.76 28.62
N GLU A 78 2.97 -2.16 28.09
CA GLU A 78 1.73 -2.25 28.87
C GLU A 78 1.86 -3.26 30.03
N GLU A 79 2.37 -4.45 29.77
CA GLU A 79 2.59 -5.49 30.80
C GLU A 79 3.55 -5.00 31.90
N ALA A 80 4.64 -4.33 31.54
CA ALA A 80 5.57 -3.76 32.49
C ALA A 80 4.91 -2.70 33.39
N CYS A 81 4.09 -1.82 32.82
CA CYS A 81 3.31 -0.83 33.56
C CYS A 81 2.31 -1.48 34.53
N LEU A 82 1.55 -2.48 34.06
CA LEU A 82 0.58 -3.19 34.89
C LEU A 82 1.25 -3.94 36.05
N THR A 83 2.37 -4.61 35.78
CA THR A 83 3.18 -5.27 36.80
C THR A 83 3.61 -4.27 37.87
N ARG A 84 4.12 -3.11 37.44
CA ARG A 84 4.56 -2.06 38.38
C ARG A 84 3.42 -1.50 39.21
N LEU A 85 2.24 -1.32 38.62
CA LEU A 85 1.04 -0.87 39.35
C LEU A 85 0.60 -1.89 40.40
N ALA A 86 0.65 -3.18 40.08
CA ALA A 86 0.31 -4.24 41.03
C ALA A 86 1.29 -4.27 42.22
N GLU A 87 2.60 -4.14 41.97
CA GLU A 87 3.60 -4.05 43.04
C GLU A 87 3.36 -2.87 43.99
N ILE A 88 2.96 -1.71 43.45
CA ILE A 88 2.66 -0.52 44.25
C ILE A 88 1.37 -0.72 45.06
N GLY A 89 0.32 -1.27 44.44
CA GLY A 89 -0.98 -1.49 45.08
C GLY A 89 -1.02 -2.60 46.13
N VAL A 90 -0.08 -3.55 46.09
CA VAL A 90 0.07 -4.61 47.12
C VAL A 90 0.89 -4.12 48.33
N GLY A 91 1.58 -2.98 48.20
CA GLY A 91 2.39 -2.37 49.27
C GLY A 91 1.63 -1.46 50.24
N THR A 92 0.31 -1.29 50.09
CA THR A 92 -0.59 -0.53 50.98
C THR A 92 -1.62 -1.45 51.61
#